data_AF-A0A969KK98-F1
#
_entry.id   AF-A0A969KK98-F1
#
_cell.length_a   1.000
_cell.length_b   1.000
_cell.length_c   1.000
_cell.angle_alpha   90.00
_cell.angle_beta   90.00
_cell.angle_gamma   90.00
#
_symmetry.space_group_name_H-M   'P 1'
#
loop_
_entity.id
_entity.type
_entity.pdbx_description
1 polymer ?
#
loop_
_entity_poly.entity_id
_entity_poly.type
_entity_poly.pdbx_seq_one_letter_code
_entity_poly.pdbx_strand_id
1 'polypeptide(L)'
;MHQLIWNYDDADWQLNELQRNLDATEVWLENVMPANPSLEELREKFTAWMEQQSREQGLSEEVIQVYTVSNPIGMSADGLLRYWKKYKDAK
;
A
#
# COMPACT_ATOMS: atom_id res chain seq x y z
N MET A 1 22.55 17.89 -0.29
CA MET A 1 21.30 17.73 -1.07
C MET A 1 21.13 16.25 -1.34
N HIS A 2 20.30 15.56 -0.56
CA HIS A 2 19.89 14.19 -0.88
C HIS A 2 18.94 14.27 -2.07
N GLN A 3 19.35 13.78 -3.23
CA GLN A 3 18.44 13.62 -4.36
C GLN A 3 17.38 12.59 -3.97
N LEU A 4 16.13 13.03 -3.98
CA LEU A 4 14.95 12.26 -3.65
C LEU A 4 14.66 11.23 -4.75
N ILE A 5 14.87 9.95 -4.45
CA ILE A 5 13.92 8.82 -4.55
C ILE A 5 13.14 8.60 -5.87
N TRP A 6 13.40 9.33 -6.96
CA TRP A 6 12.75 9.08 -8.25
C TRP A 6 13.78 9.19 -9.35
N ASN A 7 14.45 8.07 -9.65
CA ASN A 7 15.26 7.99 -10.84
C ASN A 7 14.30 7.72 -12.02
N TYR A 8 13.68 8.79 -12.52
CA TYR A 8 12.67 8.71 -13.59
C TYR A 8 13.20 8.06 -14.87
N ASP A 9 14.52 8.12 -15.06
CA ASP A 9 15.23 7.56 -16.21
C ASP A 9 15.72 6.11 -15.99
N ASP A 10 15.45 5.53 -14.82
CA ASP A 10 15.88 4.18 -14.45
C ASP A 10 14.67 3.26 -14.26
N ALA A 11 14.26 2.68 -15.38
CA ALA A 11 13.12 1.76 -15.44
C ALA A 11 13.33 0.52 -14.56
N ASP A 12 14.56 0.01 -14.47
CA ASP A 12 14.86 -1.16 -13.64
C ASP A 12 14.66 -0.84 -12.17
N TRP A 13 15.13 0.31 -11.71
CA TRP A 13 14.87 0.76 -10.34
C TRP A 13 13.35 0.87 -10.05
N GLN A 14 12.59 1.47 -10.96
CA GLN A 14 11.13 1.63 -10.81
C GLN A 14 10.40 0.29 -10.74
N LEU A 15 10.71 -0.65 -11.64
CA LEU A 15 10.09 -1.96 -11.67
C LEU A 15 10.45 -2.79 -10.43
N ASN A 16 11.70 -2.69 -9.96
CA ASN A 16 12.13 -3.35 -8.74
C ASN A 16 11.42 -2.77 -7.50
N GLU A 17 11.21 -1.45 -7.45
CA GLU A 17 10.46 -0.81 -6.36
C GLU A 17 8.97 -1.20 -6.39
N LEU A 18 8.37 -1.25 -7.58
CA LEU A 18 7.01 -1.77 -7.74
C LEU A 18 6.88 -3.21 -7.25
N GLN A 19 7.80 -4.09 -7.65
CA GLN A 19 7.79 -5.50 -7.22
C GLN A 19 7.88 -5.61 -5.70
N ARG A 20 8.80 -4.87 -5.05
CA ARG A 20 8.93 -4.84 -3.59
C ARG A 20 7.63 -4.43 -2.90
N ASN A 21 6.97 -3.40 -3.40
CA ASN A 21 5.73 -2.91 -2.82
C ASN A 21 4.56 -3.89 -3.03
N LEU A 22 4.51 -4.58 -4.18
CA LEU A 22 3.52 -5.65 -4.42
C LEU A 22 3.74 -6.84 -3.47
N ASP A 23 4.98 -7.28 -3.28
CA ASP A 23 5.33 -8.37 -2.37
C ASP A 23 4.96 -8.03 -0.91
N ALA A 24 5.28 -6.81 -0.47
CA ALA A 24 4.91 -6.32 0.86
C ALA A 24 3.39 -6.26 1.06
N THR A 25 2.65 -5.86 0.01
CA THR A 25 1.18 -5.82 0.04
C THR A 25 0.59 -7.23 0.15
N GLU A 26 1.15 -8.23 -0.54
CA GLU A 26 0.71 -9.61 -0.44
C GLU A 26 0.94 -10.16 0.98
N VAL A 27 2.14 -9.96 1.54
CA VAL A 27 2.45 -10.36 2.91
C VAL A 27 1.50 -9.68 3.91
N TRP A 28 1.20 -8.40 3.73
CA TRP A 28 0.24 -7.70 4.58
C TRP A 28 -1.17 -8.30 4.47
N LEU A 29 -1.65 -8.59 3.26
CA LEU A 29 -2.95 -9.24 3.05
C LEU A 29 -3.02 -10.61 3.70
N GLU A 30 -1.96 -11.42 3.61
CA GLU A 30 -1.89 -12.74 4.25
C GLU A 30 -2.02 -12.68 5.78
N ASN A 31 -1.62 -11.57 6.40
CA ASN A 31 -1.79 -11.34 7.83
C ASN A 31 -3.16 -10.78 8.20
N VAL A 32 -3.78 -9.98 7.33
CA VAL A 32 -5.04 -9.27 7.63
C VAL A 32 -6.28 -10.07 7.26
N MET A 33 -6.27 -10.68 6.08
CA MET A 33 -7.45 -11.31 5.49
C MET A 33 -7.94 -12.60 6.17
N PRO A 34 -7.10 -13.41 6.88
CA PRO A 34 -7.61 -14.58 7.62
C PRO A 34 -8.64 -14.23 8.72
N ALA A 35 -8.60 -13.00 9.23
CA ALA A 35 -9.60 -12.50 10.19
C ALA A 35 -10.94 -12.14 9.52
N ASN A 36 -11.02 -12.20 8.19
CA ASN A 36 -12.16 -11.82 7.36
C ASN A 36 -12.79 -10.46 7.78
N PRO A 37 -11.99 -9.38 7.77
CA PRO A 37 -12.48 -8.06 8.17
C PRO A 37 -13.62 -7.60 7.26
N SER A 38 -14.50 -6.74 7.79
CA SER A 38 -15.42 -5.98 6.96
C SER A 38 -14.66 -5.07 5.99
N LEU A 39 -15.33 -4.61 4.93
CA LEU A 39 -14.71 -3.69 3.97
C LEU A 39 -14.25 -2.39 4.65
N GLU A 40 -15.01 -1.87 5.59
CA GLU A 40 -14.67 -0.66 6.34
C GLU A 40 -13.42 -0.87 7.20
N GLU A 41 -13.37 -1.96 7.98
CA GLU A 41 -12.18 -2.31 8.77
C GLU A 41 -10.94 -2.53 7.88
N LEU A 42 -11.11 -3.13 6.70
CA LEU A 42 -10.01 -3.31 5.76
C LEU A 42 -9.48 -1.97 5.23
N ARG A 43 -10.37 -1.02 4.90
CA ARG A 43 -10.00 0.34 4.46
C ARG A 43 -9.24 1.10 5.55
N GLU A 44 -9.66 1.00 6.80
CA GLU A 44 -8.99 1.63 7.94
C GLU A 44 -7.60 1.02 8.16
N LYS A 45 -7.50 -0.31 8.19
CA LYS A 45 -6.22 -1.02 8.33
C LYS A 45 -5.26 -0.69 7.18
N PHE A 46 -5.77 -0.61 5.95
CA PHE A 46 -4.96 -0.26 4.78
C PHE A 46 -4.45 1.17 4.86
N THR A 47 -5.31 2.12 5.26
CA THR A 47 -4.91 3.52 5.46
C THR A 47 -3.79 3.62 6.50
N ALA A 48 -3.97 3.00 7.67
CA ALA A 48 -2.97 3.02 8.73
C ALA A 48 -1.63 2.37 8.31
N TRP A 49 -1.70 1.26 7.57
CA TRP A 49 -0.51 0.61 7.03
C TRP A 49 0.23 1.50 6.04
N MET A 50 -0.47 2.13 5.09
CA MET A 50 0.15 3.04 4.10
C MET A 50 0.79 4.28 4.74
N GLU A 51 0.19 4.84 5.79
CA GLU A 51 0.81 5.92 6.55
C GLU A 51 2.09 5.44 7.25
N GLN A 52 2.10 4.22 7.81
CA GLN A 52 3.30 3.63 8.39
C GLN A 52 4.39 3.41 7.34
N GLN A 53 4.05 2.84 6.18
CA GLN A 53 4.99 2.65 5.07
C GLN A 53 5.59 3.99 4.61
N SER A 54 4.78 5.04 4.54
CA SER A 54 5.25 6.39 4.18
C SER A 54 6.27 6.92 5.18
N ARG A 55 6.04 6.72 6.48
CA ARG A 55 7.01 7.10 7.53
C ARG A 55 8.30 6.28 7.45
N GLU A 56 8.20 4.98 7.20
CA GLU A 56 9.37 4.08 7.04
C GLU A 56 10.23 4.46 5.82
N GLN A 57 9.60 5.00 4.76
CA GLN A 57 10.28 5.54 3.57
C GLN A 57 10.84 6.96 3.79
N GLY A 58 10.67 7.55 4.97
CA GLY A 58 11.22 8.85 5.33
C GLY A 58 10.44 10.06 4.80
N LEU A 59 9.17 9.88 4.42
CA LEU A 59 8.31 11.01 4.05
C LEU A 59 8.01 11.86 5.29
N SER A 60 7.96 13.18 5.12
CA SER A 60 7.55 14.08 6.20
C SER A 60 6.04 13.99 6.46
N GLU A 61 5.62 14.29 7.68
CA GLU A 61 4.20 14.35 8.05
C GLU A 61 3.39 15.31 7.16
N GLU A 62 4.00 16.42 6.73
CA GLU A 62 3.39 17.36 5.78
C GLU A 62 3.09 16.68 4.44
N VAL A 63 4.04 15.91 3.89
CA VAL A 63 3.86 15.17 2.65
C VAL A 63 2.79 14.11 2.81
N ILE A 64 2.84 13.32 3.89
CA ILE A 64 1.84 12.29 4.19
C ILE A 64 0.43 12.90 4.23
N GLN A 65 0.26 14.02 4.94
CA GLN A 65 -1.02 14.69 5.06
C GLN A 65 -1.56 15.17 3.70
N VAL A 66 -0.70 15.78 2.87
CA VAL A 66 -1.09 16.23 1.53
C VAL A 66 -1.54 15.06 0.66
N TYR A 67 -0.83 13.93 0.70
CA TYR A 67 -1.21 12.73 -0.04
C TYR A 67 -2.53 12.14 0.46
N THR A 68 -2.72 12.01 1.77
CA THR A 68 -3.94 11.45 2.37
C THR A 68 -5.18 12.31 2.06
N VAL A 69 -5.05 13.63 2.04
CA VAL A 69 -6.15 14.54 1.68
C VAL A 69 -6.46 14.50 0.18
N SER A 70 -5.43 14.33 -0.67
CA SER A 70 -5.58 14.40 -2.13
C SER A 70 -6.05 13.08 -2.75
N ASN A 71 -5.74 11.95 -2.11
CA ASN A 71 -6.09 10.63 -2.58
C ASN A 71 -6.70 9.83 -1.42
N PRO A 72 -7.98 9.41 -1.48
CA PRO A 72 -8.57 8.57 -0.45
C PRO A 72 -7.95 7.17 -0.49
N ILE A 73 -6.79 7.01 0.15
CA ILE A 73 -5.92 5.82 0.10
C ILE A 73 -6.70 4.55 0.44
N GLY A 74 -7.57 4.61 1.45
CA GLY A 74 -8.42 3.50 1.87
C GLY A 74 -9.23 2.87 0.73
N MET A 75 -9.67 3.63 -0.28
CA MET A 75 -10.46 3.10 -1.40
C MET A 75 -9.72 2.05 -2.24
N SER A 76 -8.39 2.01 -2.17
CA SER A 76 -7.59 0.97 -2.83
C SER A 76 -7.79 -0.42 -2.22
N ALA A 77 -8.21 -0.48 -0.94
CA ALA A 77 -8.51 -1.73 -0.25
C ALA A 77 -9.63 -2.54 -0.92
N ASP A 78 -10.57 -1.87 -1.60
CA ASP A 78 -11.62 -2.53 -2.38
C ASP A 78 -11.05 -3.43 -3.49
N GLY A 79 -9.97 -2.98 -4.13
CA GLY A 79 -9.27 -3.76 -5.16
C GLY A 79 -8.58 -4.98 -4.56
N LEU A 80 -7.93 -4.80 -3.41
CA LEU A 80 -7.26 -5.88 -2.68
C LEU A 80 -8.24 -6.95 -2.21
N LEU A 81 -9.42 -6.54 -1.71
CA LEU A 81 -10.48 -7.47 -1.32
C LEU A 81 -10.96 -8.31 -2.52
N ARG A 82 -11.12 -7.68 -3.70
CA ARG A 82 -11.49 -8.40 -4.92
C ARG A 82 -10.42 -9.40 -5.35
N TYR A 83 -9.15 -9.01 -5.31
CA TYR A 83 -8.02 -9.90 -5.59
C TYR A 83 -8.04 -11.11 -4.65
N TRP A 84 -8.11 -10.86 -3.34
CA TRP A 84 -8.10 -11.90 -2.32
C TRP A 84 -9.24 -12.90 -2.52
N LYS A 85 -10.47 -12.41 -2.67
CA LYS A 85 -11.65 -13.25 -2.92
C LYS A 85 -11.53 -14.10 -4.19
N LYS A 86 -10.95 -13.52 -5.24
CA LYS A 86 -10.84 -14.19 -6.55
C LYS A 86 -9.74 -15.24 -6.61
N TYR A 87 -8.61 -15.01 -5.93
CA TYR A 87 -7.39 -15.82 -6.16
C TYR A 87 -6.84 -16.52 -4.91
N LYS A 88 -7.16 -16.04 -3.71
CA LYS A 88 -6.63 -16.61 -2.44
C LYS A 88 -7.71 -17.38 -1.67
N ASP A 89 -8.94 -16.87 -1.65
CA ASP A 89 -10.10 -17.54 -1.03
C ASP A 89 -10.84 -18.49 -1.98
N ALA A 90 -10.56 -18.45 -3.28
CA ALA A 90 -11.15 -19.35 -4.26
C ALA A 90 -10.62 -20.78 -4.04
N LYS A 91 -11.23 -21.50 -3.10
CA LYS A 91 -11.19 -22.95 -2.97
C LYS A 91 -12.53 -23.54 -3.36
#